data_AF-A0A845X901-F1
#
_entry.id   AF-A0A845X901-F1
#
_cell.length_a   1.000
_cell.length_b   1.000
_cell.length_c   1.000
_cell.angle_alpha   90.00
_cell.angle_beta   90.00
_cell.angle_gamma   90.00
#
_symmetry.space_group_name_H-M   'P 1'
#
loop_
_entity.id
_entity.type
_entity.pdbx_description
1 polymer ?
#
loop_
_entity_poly.entity_id
_entity_poly.type
_entity_poly.pdbx_seq_one_letter_code
_entity_poly.pdbx_strand_id
1 'polypeptide(L)' 'MNELVFIVEKDPESGYIAKAVGEAIVIQADNITILRSMVRNAVRGHYPDPETRPQRIRLQVSVDDLLAP' A
#
# COMPACT_ATOMS: atom_id res chain seq x y z
N MET A 1 0.02 15.49 11.93
CA MET A 1 -0.67 14.19 11.86
C MET A 1 -0.65 13.74 10.40
N ASN A 2 0.36 12.97 10.00
CA ASN A 2 0.50 12.47 8.62
C ASN A 2 -0.17 11.10 8.47
N GLU A 3 -1.04 10.99 7.47
CA GLU A 3 -1.55 9.74 6.93
C GLU A 3 -0.77 9.42 5.65
N LEU A 4 -0.31 8.17 5.51
CA LEU A 4 0.25 7.67 4.26
C LEU A 4 -0.77 6.78 3.58
N VAL A 5 -1.17 7.18 2.36
CA VAL A 5 -2.15 6.48 1.56
C VAL A 5 -1.43 5.54 0.59
N PHE A 6 -1.92 4.31 0.51
CA PHE A 6 -1.51 3.32 -0.47
C PHE A 6 -2.69 2.98 -1.37
N ILE A 7 -2.49 3.06 -2.68
CA ILE A 7 -3.41 2.53 -3.67
C ILE A 7 -3.08 1.06 -3.85
N VAL A 8 -4.06 0.20 -3.61
CA VAL A 8 -3.95 -1.25 -3.72
C VAL A 8 -4.73 -1.71 -4.94
N GLU A 9 -4.02 -2.33 -5.86
CA GLU A 9 -4.56 -2.88 -7.10
C GLU A 9 -4.43 -4.40 -7.03
N LYS A 10 -5.40 -5.11 -7.60
CA LYS A 10 -5.31 -6.56 -7.76
C LYS A 10 -4.53 -6.86 -9.03
N ASP A 11 -3.46 -7.61 -8.90
CA ASP A 11 -2.66 -8.07 -10.04
C ASP A 11 -3.04 -9.53 -10.34
N PRO A 12 -3.49 -9.85 -11.57
CA PRO A 12 -3.97 -11.18 -11.91
C PRO A 12 -2.87 -12.25 -11.83
N GLU A 13 -1.60 -11.88 -11.98
CA GLU A 13 -0.46 -12.80 -11.93
C GLU A 13 0.21 -12.84 -10.55
N SER A 14 0.20 -11.71 -9.83
CA SER A 14 1.00 -11.46 -8.63
C SER A 14 0.19 -11.26 -7.35
N GLY A 15 -1.14 -11.34 -7.40
CA GLY A 15 -2.03 -11.17 -6.26
C GLY A 15 -2.42 -9.70 -6.04
N TYR A 16 -1.64 -8.96 -5.27
CA TYR A 16 -1.90 -7.56 -4.93
C TYR A 16 -0.66 -6.70 -5.01
N ILE A 17 -0.83 -5.47 -5.50
CA ILE A 17 0.21 -4.43 -5.57
C ILE A 17 -0.28 -3.23 -4.78
N ALA A 18 0.53 -2.73 -3.84
CA ALA A 18 0.30 -1.50 -3.08
C ALA A 18 1.34 -0.44 -3.47
N LYS A 19 0.89 0.75 -3.87
CA LYS A 19 1.74 1.90 -4.21
C LYS A 19 1.43 3.07 -3.27
N ALA A 20 2.44 3.61 -2.60
CA ALA A 20 2.27 4.80 -1.77
C ALA A 20 2.03 6.04 -2.64
N VAL A 21 1.11 6.90 -2.22
CA VAL A 21 0.86 8.19 -2.86
C VAL A 21 1.88 9.20 -2.36
N GLY A 22 2.64 9.80 -3.28
CA GLY A 22 3.66 10.81 -2.96
C GLY A 22 5.02 10.24 -2.57
N GLU A 23 5.13 8.93 -2.32
CA GLU A 23 6.36 8.27 -1.90
C GLU A 23 6.76 7.16 -2.88
N ALA A 24 8.05 6.91 -3.02
CA ALA A 24 8.58 5.84 -3.87
C ALA A 24 8.55 4.47 -3.17
N ILE A 25 7.40 4.10 -2.60
CA ILE A 25 7.20 2.81 -1.92
C ILE A 25 6.21 1.97 -2.73
N VAL A 26 6.68 0.86 -3.29
CA VAL A 26 5.87 -0.12 -4.02
C VAL A 26 6.09 -1.50 -3.43
N ILE A 27 4.99 -2.22 -3.20
CA ILE A 27 4.99 -3.48 -2.48
C ILE A 27 4.03 -4.42 -3.18
N GLN A 28 4.43 -5.68 -3.31
CA GLN A 28 3.65 -6.72 -3.95
C GLN A 28 3.57 -7.93 -3.03
N ALA A 29 2.43 -8.59 -3.01
CA ALA A 29 2.22 -9.81 -2.23
C ALA A 29 1.06 -10.64 -2.79
N ASP A 30 1.14 -11.96 -2.59
CA ASP A 30 0.14 -12.92 -3.09
C ASP A 30 -1.26 -12.71 -2.47
N ASN A 31 -1.32 -12.15 -1.26
CA ASN A 31 -2.57 -11.86 -0.58
C ASN A 31 -2.50 -10.59 0.28
N ILE A 32 -3.68 -10.05 0.58
CA ILE A 32 -3.84 -8.79 1.34
C ILE A 32 -3.25 -8.86 2.76
N THR A 33 -3.21 -10.04 3.38
CA THR A 33 -2.66 -10.21 4.73
C THR A 33 -1.15 -10.05 4.73
N ILE A 34 -0.46 -10.68 3.77
CA ILE A 34 0.99 -10.52 3.57
C ILE A 34 1.29 -9.07 3.17
N LEU A 35 0.52 -8.50 2.23
CA LEU A 35 0.67 -7.11 1.78
C LEU A 35 0.64 -6.12 2.96
N ARG A 36 -0.33 -6.26 3.87
CA ARG A 36 -0.46 -5.41 5.06
C ARG A 36 0.78 -5.46 5.97
N SER A 37 1.36 -6.64 6.15
CA SER A 37 2.57 -6.80 6.96
C SER A 37 3.78 -6.18 6.27
N MET A 38 3.93 -6.43 4.96
CA MET A 38 5.02 -5.86 4.16
C MET A 38 4.95 -4.33 4.09
N VAL A 39 3.75 -3.75 3.92
CA VAL A 39 3.51 -2.29 3.98
C VAL A 39 4.02 -1.69 5.27
N ARG A 40 3.67 -2.26 6.42
CA ARG A 40 4.15 -1.76 7.72
C ARG A 40 5.67 -1.81 7.83
N ASN A 41 6.29 -2.88 7.35
CA ASN A 41 7.74 -3.03 7.37
C ASN A 41 8.44 -2.05 6.43
N ALA A 42 7.94 -1.89 5.21
CA ALA A 42 8.49 -0.95 4.23
C ALA A 42 8.40 0.50 4.72
N VAL A 43 7.26 0.90 5.30
CA VAL A 43 7.11 2.24 5.90
C VAL A 43 8.09 2.44 7.06
N ARG A 44 8.31 1.43 7.91
CA ARG A 44 9.32 1.51 8.97
C ARG A 44 10.74 1.66 8.45
N GLY A 45 11.07 0.98 7.34
CA GLY A 45 12.37 1.10 6.68
C GLY A 45 12.57 2.43 5.96
N HIS A 46 11.51 2.98 5.37
CA HIS A 46 11.54 4.25 4.65
C HIS A 46 11.61 5.46 5.60
N TYR A 47 10.95 5.37 6.76
CA TYR A 47 10.97 6.39 7.81
C TYR A 47 11.68 5.85 9.06
N PRO A 48 13.02 5.85 9.09
CA PRO A 48 13.77 5.40 10.26
C PRO A 48 13.50 6.27 11.49
N ASP A 49 13.37 7.59 11.29
CA ASP A 49 13.02 8.55 12.34
C ASP A 49 11.54 8.43 12.73
N PRO A 50 11.23 8.24 14.03
CA PRO A 50 9.85 8.10 14.48
C PRO A 50 9.04 9.39 14.37
N GLU A 51 9.70 10.56 14.35
CA GLU A 51 9.04 11.87 14.24
C GLU A 51 8.52 12.16 12.82
N THR A 52 9.19 11.62 11.80
CA THR A 52 8.80 11.79 10.38
C THR A 52 7.85 10.69 9.91
N ARG A 53 7.74 9.60 10.67
CA ARG A 53 6.94 8.44 10.31
C ARG A 53 5.43 8.75 10.33
N PRO A 54 4.67 8.34 9.30
CA PRO A 54 3.22 8.48 9.30
C PRO A 54 2.60 7.67 10.46
N GLN A 55 1.64 8.28 11.16
CA GLN A 55 0.96 7.63 12.28
C GLN A 55 -0.22 6.76 11.86
N ARG A 56 -0.73 6.99 10.64
CA ARG A 56 -1.81 6.20 10.05
C ARG A 56 -1.41 5.77 8.65
N ILE A 57 -1.72 4.52 8.33
CA ILE A 57 -1.54 3.95 6.99
C ILE A 57 -2.92 3.57 6.49
N ARG A 58 -3.33 4.13 5.36
CA ARG A 58 -4.60 3.83 4.71
C ARG A 58 -4.34 3.03 3.45
N LEU A 59 -4.98 1.87 3.32
CA LEU A 59 -4.97 1.06 2.11
C LEU A 59 -6.30 1.29 1.40
N GLN A 60 -6.26 1.90 0.22
CA GLN A 60 -7.42 2.04 -0.68
C GLN A 60 -7.36 0.92 -1.69
N VAL A 61 -8.21 -0.10 -1.51
CA VAL A 61 -8.30 -1.21 -2.45
C VAL A 61 -9.24 -0.81 -3.58
N SER A 62 -8.69 -0.68 -4.78
CA SER A 62 -9.45 -0.43 -6.00
C SER A 62 -9.84 -1.76 -6.61
N VAL A 63 -11.14 -1.93 -6.86
CA VAL A 63 -11.65 -3.01 -7.69
C VAL A 63 -12.00 -2.37 -9.02
N ASP A 64 -11.26 -2.74 -10.06
CA ASP A 64 -11.57 -2.31 -11.43
C ASP A 64 -12.66 -3.23 -11.96
N ASP A 65 -13.84 -2.67 -12.20
CA ASP A 65 -15.01 -3.37 -12.73
C ASP A 65 -15.43 -2.68 -14.03
N LEU A 66 -15.46 -3.45 -15.11
CA LEU A 66 -15.80 -2.97 -16.45
C LEU A 66 -17.30 -3.12 -16.66
N LEU A 67 -18.04 -2.02 -16.50
CA LEU A 67 -19.47 -1.96 -16.74
C LEU A 67 -19.75 -1.52 -18.19
N ALA A 68 -20.67 -2.20 -18.86
CA ALA A 68 -21.29 -1.69 -20.09
C ALA A 68 -22.27 -0.54 -19.75
N PRO A 69 -22.45 0.44 -20.66
CA PRO A 69 -23.33 1.59 -20.44
C PRO A 69 -24.82 1.22 -20.29
#